data_AF-A0A1V5HSM9-F1
#
_entry.id   AF-A0A1V5HSM9-F1
#
_cell.length_a   1.000
_cell.length_b   1.000
_cell.length_c   1.000
_cell.angle_alpha   90.00
_cell.angle_beta   90.00
_cell.angle_gamma   90.00
#
_symmetry.space_group_name_H-M   'P 1'
#
loop_
_entity.id
_entity.type
_entity.pdbx_description
1 polymer ?
#
loop_
_entity_poly.entity_id
_entity_poly.type
_entity_poly.pdbx_seq_one_letter_code
_entity_poly.pdbx_strand_id
1 'polypeptide(L)' 'MSVKTVLHEGETLDDALRRFKRSVNKSGILMESRKREAYLKKGLKRKMKSELARRKKW' A
#
# COMPACT_ATOMS: atom_id res chain seq x y z
N MET A 1 3.50 -10.43 -3.99
CA MET A 1 4.01 -9.25 -4.71
C MET A 1 5.20 -8.72 -3.93
N SER A 2 6.42 -8.93 -4.43
CA SER A 2 7.63 -8.44 -3.78
C SER A 2 8.01 -7.09 -4.39
N VAL A 3 8.25 -6.08 -3.55
CA VAL A 3 8.71 -4.76 -3.98
C VAL A 3 10.24 -4.79 -3.99
N LYS A 4 10.84 -4.81 -5.19
CA LYS A 4 12.30 -4.76 -5.37
C LYS A 4 12.74 -3.32 -5.61
N THR A 5 13.65 -2.81 -4.78
CA THR A 5 14.34 -1.54 -5.00
C THR A 5 15.82 -1.79 -5.24
N VAL A 6 16.33 -1.29 -6.36
CA VAL A 6 17.75 -1.37 -6.72
C VAL A 6 18.45 -0.09 -6.25
N LEU A 7 19.56 -0.26 -5.53
CA LEU A 7 20.44 0.82 -5.10
C LEU A 7 21.30 1.27 -6.28
N HIS A 8 21.45 2.58 -6.47
CA HIS A 8 22.35 3.11 -7.48
C HIS A 8 23.67 3.53 -6.82
N GLU A 9 24.78 3.43 -7.55
CA GLU A 9 26.10 3.79 -7.04
C GLU A 9 26.17 5.31 -6.82
N GLY A 10 26.45 5.72 -5.58
CA GLY A 10 26.47 7.13 -5.16
C GLY A 10 25.19 7.65 -4.48
N GLU A 11 24.16 6.82 -4.31
CA GLU A 11 22.98 7.22 -3.52
C GLU A 11 23.25 7.21 -2.01
N THR A 12 22.64 8.17 -1.30
CA THR A 12 22.57 8.13 0.16
C THR A 12 21.51 7.13 0.61
N LEU A 13 21.76 6.48 1.75
CA LEU A 13 20.85 5.47 2.33
C LEU A 13 19.41 5.99 2.50
N ASP A 14 19.26 7.26 2.87
CA ASP A 14 17.96 7.86 3.14
C ASP A 14 17.10 8.03 1.86
N ASP A 15 17.73 8.34 0.72
CA ASP A 15 17.01 8.50 -0.54
C ASP A 15 16.53 7.14 -1.09
N ALA A 16 17.36 6.10 -0.93
CA ALA A 16 16.95 4.72 -1.18
C ALA A 16 15.75 4.29 -0.33
N LEU A 17 15.76 4.61 0.97
CA LEU A 17 14.64 4.33 1.89
C LEU A 17 13.37 5.08 1.49
N ARG A 18 13.49 6.34 1.03
CA ARG A 18 12.37 7.14 0.55
C ARG A 18 11.71 6.50 -0.67
N ARG A 19 12.49 6.03 -1.65
CA ARG A 19 11.97 5.31 -2.82
C ARG A 19 11.33 3.99 -2.45
N PHE A 20 11.94 3.23 -1.54
CA PHE A 20 11.36 2.00 -1.00
C PHE A 20 10.00 2.26 -0.35
N LYS A 21 9.89 3.25 0.53
CA LYS A 21 8.63 3.61 1.20
C LYS A 21 7.53 4.01 0.20
N ARG A 22 7.87 4.78 -0.84
CA ARG A 22 6.94 5.13 -1.92
C ARG A 22 6.48 3.89 -2.69
N SER A 23 7.40 2.98 -3.01
CA SER A 23 7.11 1.76 -3.75
C SER A 23 6.21 0.81 -2.95
N VAL A 24 6.49 0.64 -1.64
CA VAL A 24 5.63 -0.12 -0.70
C VAL A 24 4.24 0.50 -0.60
N ASN A 25 4.13 1.82 -0.46
CA ASN A 25 2.83 2.49 -0.40
C ASN A 25 2.03 2.35 -1.71
N LYS A 26 2.70 2.48 -2.87
CA LYS A 26 2.07 2.29 -4.18
C LYS A 26 1.58 0.86 -4.39
N SER A 27 2.32 -0.12 -3.91
CA SER A 27 1.95 -1.54 -4.02
C SER A 27 0.72 -1.92 -3.20
N GLY A 28 0.36 -1.14 -2.18
CA GLY A 28 -0.82 -1.37 -1.35
C GLY A 28 -0.75 -2.61 -0.46
N ILE A 29 0.42 -3.24 -0.31
CA ILE A 29 0.62 -4.49 0.45
C ILE A 29 0.12 -4.34 1.89
N LEU A 30 0.43 -3.23 2.55
CA LEU A 30 -0.01 -2.98 3.94
C LEU A 30 -1.53 -2.89 4.07
N MET A 31 -2.23 -2.31 3.08
CA MET A 31 -3.69 -2.23 3.10
C MET A 31 -4.32 -3.60 2.83
N GLU A 32 -3.76 -4.39 1.92
CA GLU A 32 -4.24 -5.75 1.64
C GLU A 32 -4.00 -6.69 2.83
N SER A 33 -2.87 -6.55 3.54
CA SER A 33 -2.61 -7.30 4.78
C SER A 33 -3.71 -7.05 5.82
N ARG A 34 -3.97 -5.77 6.15
CA ARG A 34 -5.01 -5.37 7.12
C ARG A 34 -6.41 -5.86 6.76
N LYS A 35 -6.72 -5.91 5.47
CA LYS A 35 -8.01 -6.40 4.97
C LYS A 35 -8.16 -7.93 5.07
N ARG A 36 -7.05 -8.66 5.14
CA ARG A 36 -7.00 -10.13 5.23
C ARG A 36 -6.82 -10.64 6.65
N GLU A 37 -6.50 -9.78 7.62
CA GLU A 37 -6.38 -10.14 9.04
C GLU A 37 -7.65 -10.79 9.60
N ALA A 38 -8.84 -10.36 9.15
CA ALA A 38 -10.11 -10.91 9.61
C ALA A 38 -11.09 -11.14 8.46
N TYR A 39 -11.97 -12.13 8.62
CA TYR A 39 -13.09 -12.32 7.70
C TYR A 39 -14.12 -11.21 7.89
N LEU A 40 -14.29 -10.39 6.85
CA LEU A 40 -15.39 -9.44 6.74
C LEU A 40 -16.52 -10.01 5.88
N LYS A 41 -17.77 -9.90 6.35
CA LYS A 41 -18.97 -10.24 5.57
C LYS A 41 -18.99 -9.47 4.25
N LYS A 42 -19.48 -10.10 3.18
CA LYS A 42 -19.51 -9.54 1.81
C LYS A 42 -20.15 -8.14 1.74
N GLY A 43 -21.20 -7.88 2.53
CA GLY A 43 -21.84 -6.56 2.62
C GLY A 43 -20.93 -5.49 3.21
N LEU A 44 -20.23 -5.79 4.31
CA LEU A 44 -19.29 -4.88 4.96
C LEU A 44 -18.10 -4.56 4.05
N LYS A 45 -17.59 -5.58 3.33
CA LYS A 45 -16.54 -5.39 2.30
C LYS A 45 -16.96 -4.41 1.20
N ARG A 46 -18.22 -4.49 0.74
CA ARG A 46 -18.78 -3.56 -0.27
C ARG A 46 -18.91 -2.14 0.28
N LYS A 47 -19.41 -1.99 1.52
CA LYS A 47 -19.52 -0.69 2.19
C LYS A 47 -18.15 0.00 2.34
N MET A 48 -17.16 -0.69 2.90
CA MET A 48 -15.79 -0.15 3.04
C MET A 48 -15.17 0.24 1.69
N LYS A 49 -15.37 -0.57 0.64
CA LYS A 49 -14.89 -0.23 -0.71
C LYS A 49 -15.52 1.08 -1.23
N SER A 50 -16.81 1.28 -1.01
CA SER A 50 -17.52 2.50 -1.43
C SER A 50 -17.07 3.75 -0.65
N GLU A 51 -16.79 3.62 0.64
CA GLU A 51 -16.28 4.70 1.49
C GLU A 51 -14.86 5.12 1.08
N LEU A 52 -13.98 4.16 0.84
CA LEU A 52 -12.62 4.43 0.34
C LEU A 52 -12.63 5.13 -1.03
N ALA A 53 -13.53 4.74 -1.93
CA ALA A 53 -13.67 5.40 -3.23
C ALA A 53 -14.16 6.84 -3.09
N ARG A 54 -15.14 7.10 -2.20
CA ARG A 54 -15.61 8.46 -1.91
C ARG A 54 -14.51 9.35 -1.32
N ARG A 55 -13.71 8.81 -0.39
CA ARG A 55 -12.59 9.53 0.24
C ARG A 55 -11.46 9.88 -0.74
N LYS A 56 -11.35 9.16 -1.86
CA LYS A 56 -10.33 9.43 -2.90
C LYS A 56 -10.81 10.47 -3.93
N LYS A 57 -12.10 10.79 -3.97
CA LYS A 57 -12.71 11.68 -4.98
C LYS A 57 -12.48 13.17 -4.67
N TRP A 58 -12.02 13.50 -3.46
CA TRP A 58 -11.75 14.86 -2.99
C TRP A 58 -10.35 14.91 -2.39
#